data_AF-A0A5E4Q2N6-F1
#
_entry.id   AF-A0A5E4Q2N6-F1
#
_cell.length_a   1.000
_cell.length_b   1.000
_cell.length_c   1.000
_cell.angle_alpha   90.00
_cell.angle_beta   90.00
_cell.angle_gamma   90.00
#
_symmetry.space_group_name_H-M   'P 1'
#
loop_
_entity.id
_entity.type
_entity.pdbx_description
1 polymer ?
#
loop_
_entity_poly.entity_id
_entity_poly.type
_entity_poly.pdbx_seq_one_letter_code
_entity_poly.pdbx_strand_id
1 'polypeptide(L)'
;MRSSSRNMSQAKWEPLKNVGIIGVPFEKGQKKYGVSVAPAALRSAGLVRQLKEIDGVDVKDYGDIEIQANHVDAHVDNMAYLPLVSACNRNLSQKVSKVLQDGRLPVTIGGDHSIGVGTVDGHYNVNEDMILIWVDAHADINTNKTSGSGSVHGMPVALLVKELSDYWPYLPTMDWQVPKFSIKNLGYIGLRSVDHYERLVIEKYNSINHILHTLDPDKKKPIHYEVV
;
A
#
# COMPACT_ATOMS: atom_id res chain seq x y z
N MET A 1 42.73 -20.51 -12.20
CA MET A 1 41.84 -19.46 -11.65
C MET A 1 40.60 -20.14 -11.09
N ARG A 2 40.45 -20.19 -9.76
CA ARG A 2 39.31 -20.84 -9.09
C ARG A 2 38.16 -19.85 -9.02
N SER A 3 37.02 -20.20 -9.62
CA SER A 3 35.80 -19.41 -9.55
C SER A 3 35.23 -19.46 -8.13
N SER A 4 35.03 -18.31 -7.51
CA SER A 4 34.34 -18.20 -6.23
C SER A 4 32.83 -18.30 -6.43
N SER A 5 32.28 -19.50 -6.26
CA SER A 5 30.84 -19.68 -6.06
C SER A 5 30.47 -19.01 -4.73
N ARG A 6 29.86 -17.82 -4.81
CA ARG A 6 29.30 -17.13 -3.63
C ARG A 6 28.13 -17.99 -3.12
N ASN A 7 28.27 -18.47 -1.89
CA ASN A 7 27.17 -19.09 -1.14
C ASN A 7 26.01 -18.10 -1.05
N MET A 8 24.89 -18.43 -1.71
CA MET A 8 23.62 -17.75 -1.46
C MET A 8 23.20 -18.05 -0.02
N SER A 9 22.80 -17.02 0.72
CA SER A 9 22.36 -17.13 2.11
C SER A 9 21.19 -18.12 2.26
N GLN A 10 21.38 -19.11 3.13
CA GLN A 10 20.34 -20.01 3.62
C GLN A 10 19.46 -19.26 4.65
N ALA A 11 18.71 -18.26 4.20
CA ALA A 11 17.66 -17.68 5.04
C ALA A 11 16.61 -18.77 5.31
N LYS A 12 16.53 -19.22 6.56
CA LYS A 12 15.55 -20.21 7.03
C LYS A 12 14.19 -19.49 7.06
N TRP A 13 13.30 -19.86 6.14
CA TRP A 13 11.94 -19.33 6.12
C TRP A 13 11.20 -19.79 7.37
N GLU A 14 10.86 -18.86 8.25
CA GLU A 14 9.90 -19.12 9.33
C GLU A 14 8.49 -18.92 8.76
N PRO A 15 7.62 -19.95 8.81
CA PRO A 15 6.26 -19.82 8.30
C PRO A 15 5.48 -18.75 9.10
N LEU A 16 4.59 -18.03 8.40
CA LEU A 16 3.71 -17.03 8.98
C LEU A 16 2.88 -17.65 10.11
N LYS A 17 3.03 -17.13 11.33
CA LYS A 17 2.33 -17.70 12.51
C LYS A 17 0.99 -17.02 12.79
N ASN A 18 0.88 -15.72 12.54
CA ASN A 18 -0.34 -14.97 12.84
C ASN A 18 -0.71 -14.00 11.70
N VAL A 19 -1.97 -14.04 11.26
CA VAL A 19 -2.54 -13.18 10.23
C VAL A 19 -3.71 -12.39 10.80
N GLY A 20 -3.78 -11.11 10.46
CA GLY A 20 -4.89 -10.21 10.79
C GLY A 20 -5.57 -9.72 9.52
N ILE A 21 -6.84 -10.04 9.32
CA ILE A 21 -7.59 -9.64 8.13
C ILE A 21 -8.33 -8.33 8.43
N ILE A 22 -8.19 -7.33 7.55
CA ILE A 22 -8.87 -6.04 7.64
C ILE A 22 -9.65 -5.85 6.34
N GLY A 23 -10.94 -5.55 6.40
CA GLY A 23 -11.71 -5.17 5.21
C GLY A 23 -11.82 -3.66 5.07
N VAL A 24 -11.77 -3.16 3.84
CA VAL A 24 -11.84 -1.73 3.53
C VAL A 24 -12.84 -1.52 2.40
N PRO A 25 -14.15 -1.38 2.70
CA PRO A 25 -15.19 -1.22 1.69
C PRO A 25 -15.21 0.21 1.13
N PHE A 26 -14.15 0.60 0.42
CA PHE A 26 -13.93 1.97 -0.07
C PHE A 26 -13.86 2.05 -1.59
N GLU A 27 -14.52 3.04 -2.18
CA GLU A 27 -14.58 3.21 -3.64
C GLU A 27 -14.46 4.66 -4.13
N LYS A 28 -14.20 5.62 -3.22
CA LYS A 28 -14.22 7.05 -3.57
C LYS A 28 -12.87 7.58 -4.09
N GLY A 29 -11.83 6.75 -4.17
CA GLY A 29 -10.59 7.10 -4.84
C GLY A 29 -10.71 7.09 -6.37
N GLN A 30 -11.84 6.63 -6.91
CA GLN A 30 -12.11 6.50 -8.34
C GLN A 30 -13.61 6.70 -8.67
N LYS A 31 -13.99 6.57 -9.95
CA LYS A 31 -15.29 7.01 -10.49
C LYS A 31 -16.35 5.90 -10.64
N LYS A 32 -15.95 4.63 -10.65
CA LYS A 32 -16.83 3.46 -10.83
C LYS A 32 -17.40 3.03 -9.48
N TYR A 33 -18.50 2.29 -9.51
CA TYR A 33 -19.10 1.69 -8.32
C TYR A 33 -18.74 0.21 -8.23
N GLY A 34 -18.69 -0.34 -7.01
CA GLY A 34 -18.72 -1.78 -6.76
C GLY A 34 -17.47 -2.38 -6.13
N VAL A 35 -16.31 -1.71 -6.23
CA VAL A 35 -15.08 -2.20 -5.57
C VAL A 35 -15.22 -2.24 -4.04
N SER A 36 -16.09 -1.40 -3.47
CA SER A 36 -16.44 -1.41 -2.05
C SER A 36 -17.07 -2.73 -1.57
N VAL A 37 -17.59 -3.57 -2.47
CA VAL A 37 -18.21 -4.87 -2.13
C VAL A 37 -17.17 -5.99 -1.95
N ALA A 38 -15.95 -5.80 -2.45
CA ALA A 38 -14.92 -6.84 -2.46
C ALA A 38 -14.60 -7.46 -1.09
N PRO A 39 -14.52 -6.71 0.03
CA PRO A 39 -14.28 -7.30 1.35
C PRO A 39 -15.38 -8.30 1.76
N ALA A 40 -16.65 -7.95 1.54
CA ALA A 40 -17.77 -8.83 1.84
C ALA A 40 -17.81 -10.05 0.89
N ALA A 41 -17.53 -9.83 -0.39
CA ALA A 41 -17.50 -10.89 -1.41
C ALA A 41 -16.42 -11.94 -1.12
N LEU A 42 -15.19 -11.51 -0.81
CA LEU A 42 -14.08 -12.41 -0.52
C LEU A 42 -14.28 -13.19 0.79
N ARG A 43 -14.85 -12.55 1.82
CA ARG A 43 -15.28 -13.26 3.03
C ARG A 43 -16.32 -14.33 2.72
N SER A 44 -17.34 -13.98 1.94
CA SER A 44 -18.41 -14.89 1.53
C SER A 44 -17.90 -16.05 0.67
N ALA A 45 -16.87 -15.82 -0.15
CA ALA A 45 -16.19 -16.85 -0.94
C ALA A 45 -15.34 -17.81 -0.09
N GLY A 46 -15.20 -17.56 1.22
CA GLY A 46 -14.53 -18.44 2.16
C GLY A 46 -13.07 -18.13 2.40
N LEU A 47 -12.57 -16.94 2.05
CA LEU A 47 -11.17 -16.55 2.27
C LEU A 47 -10.71 -16.77 3.72
N VAL A 48 -11.49 -16.32 4.70
CA VAL A 48 -11.15 -16.47 6.13
C VAL A 48 -11.09 -17.94 6.53
N ARG A 49 -12.01 -18.76 6.02
CA ARG A 49 -12.03 -20.20 6.28
C ARG A 49 -10.79 -20.88 5.69
N GLN A 50 -10.46 -20.59 4.43
CA GLN A 50 -9.30 -21.17 3.75
C GLN A 50 -7.98 -20.79 4.41
N LEU A 51 -7.83 -19.54 4.87
CA LEU A 51 -6.62 -19.13 5.60
C LEU A 51 -6.47 -19.87 6.94
N LYS A 52 -7.59 -20.19 7.62
CA LYS A 52 -7.58 -20.98 8.86
C LYS A 52 -7.27 -22.46 8.66
N GLU A 53 -7.38 -22.97 7.44
CA GLU A 53 -7.03 -24.35 7.08
C GLU A 53 -5.51 -24.53 6.88
N ILE A 54 -4.74 -23.44 6.84
CA ILE A 54 -3.28 -23.50 6.73
C ILE A 54 -2.69 -23.84 8.10
N ASP A 55 -2.02 -24.99 8.18
CA ASP A 55 -1.39 -25.48 9.40
C ASP A 55 -0.41 -24.45 9.99
N GLY A 56 -0.61 -24.15 11.28
CA GLY A 56 0.27 -23.24 12.04
C GLY A 56 -0.05 -21.75 11.88
N VAL A 57 -1.11 -21.37 11.15
CA VAL A 57 -1.55 -19.98 10.99
C VAL A 57 -2.73 -19.65 11.92
N ASP A 58 -2.53 -18.71 12.85
CA ASP A 58 -3.60 -18.09 13.62
C ASP A 58 -4.19 -16.90 12.85
N VAL A 59 -5.43 -17.04 12.37
CA VAL A 59 -6.15 -16.00 11.62
C VAL A 59 -7.18 -15.30 12.51
N LYS A 60 -7.05 -13.97 12.63
CA LYS A 60 -8.04 -13.09 13.26
C LYS A 60 -8.61 -12.13 12.23
N ASP A 61 -9.93 -12.16 12.07
CA ASP A 61 -10.65 -11.17 11.26
C ASP A 61 -11.00 -9.96 12.14
N TYR A 62 -10.53 -8.78 11.75
CA TYR A 62 -10.74 -7.52 12.46
C TYR A 62 -11.97 -6.75 11.98
N GLY A 63 -12.75 -7.34 11.06
CA GLY A 63 -13.91 -6.74 10.43
C GLY A 63 -13.54 -5.68 9.41
N ASP A 64 -14.53 -4.89 9.01
CA ASP A 64 -14.34 -3.74 8.14
C ASP A 64 -13.93 -2.51 8.95
N ILE A 65 -13.15 -1.62 8.34
CA ILE A 65 -12.89 -0.31 8.95
C ILE A 65 -14.15 0.55 8.94
N GLU A 66 -14.32 1.35 9.99
CA GLU A 66 -15.35 2.39 10.00
C GLU A 66 -14.89 3.57 9.17
N ILE A 67 -15.70 3.95 8.17
CA ILE A 67 -15.48 5.15 7.38
C ILE A 67 -16.41 6.23 7.94
N GLN A 68 -15.88 7.04 8.85
CA GLN A 68 -16.62 8.21 9.33
C GLN A 68 -16.42 9.35 8.34
N ALA A 69 -17.49 9.67 7.60
CA ALA A 69 -17.53 10.88 6.78
C ALA A 69 -17.53 12.09 7.72
N ASN A 70 -16.34 12.62 8.01
CA ASN A 70 -16.27 13.97 8.54
C ASN A 70 -16.70 14.90 7.40
N HIS A 71 -17.78 15.66 7.63
CA HIS A 71 -18.22 16.72 6.72
C HIS A 71 -17.20 17.87 6.75
N VAL A 72 -16.02 17.63 6.18
CA VAL A 72 -15.06 18.69 5.88
C VAL A 72 -15.30 19.09 4.43
N ASP A 73 -15.85 20.28 4.25
CA ASP A 73 -15.96 20.92 2.94
C ASP A 73 -14.57 21.45 2.56
N ALA A 74 -13.72 20.55 2.09
CA ALA A 74 -12.39 20.84 1.61
C ALA A 74 -12.24 20.35 0.16
N HIS A 75 -11.80 21.26 -0.69
CA HIS A 75 -11.56 21.01 -2.10
C HIS A 75 -10.08 21.15 -2.43
N VAL A 76 -9.57 20.18 -3.19
CA VAL A 76 -8.26 20.28 -3.84
C VAL A 76 -8.46 19.98 -5.30
N ASP A 77 -7.98 20.90 -6.15
CA ASP A 77 -8.04 20.74 -7.58
C ASP A 77 -7.42 19.40 -8.00
N ASN A 78 -8.15 18.69 -8.87
CA ASN A 78 -7.73 17.40 -9.42
C ASN A 78 -7.50 16.29 -8.38
N MET A 79 -8.18 16.33 -7.23
CA MET A 79 -8.24 15.24 -6.24
C MET A 79 -9.67 15.02 -5.75
N ALA A 80 -10.43 14.19 -6.47
CA ALA A 80 -11.83 13.93 -6.15
C ALA A 80 -11.98 13.25 -4.79
N TYR A 81 -12.94 13.72 -3.98
CA TYR A 81 -13.31 13.16 -2.67
C TYR A 81 -12.16 13.04 -1.66
N LEU A 82 -11.13 13.89 -1.76
CA LEU A 82 -9.95 13.85 -0.88
C LEU A 82 -10.30 13.76 0.63
N PRO A 83 -11.29 14.51 1.18
CA PRO A 83 -11.64 14.37 2.60
C PRO A 83 -12.08 12.95 3.01
N LEU A 84 -12.82 12.25 2.14
CA LEU A 84 -13.25 10.87 2.37
C LEU A 84 -12.08 9.90 2.23
N VAL A 85 -11.22 10.11 1.23
CA VAL A 85 -9.99 9.32 1.04
C VAL A 85 -9.08 9.46 2.26
N SER A 86 -8.90 10.68 2.76
CA SER A 86 -8.09 10.96 3.94
C SER A 86 -8.67 10.30 5.19
N ALA A 87 -9.97 10.45 5.46
CA ALA A 87 -10.61 9.87 6.63
C ALA A 87 -10.51 8.33 6.64
N CYS A 88 -10.75 7.70 5.48
CA CYS A 88 -10.59 6.26 5.31
C CYS A 88 -9.14 5.82 5.61
N ASN A 89 -8.15 6.48 4.99
CA ASN A 89 -6.75 6.12 5.12
C ASN A 89 -6.19 6.38 6.52
N ARG A 90 -6.65 7.42 7.22
CA ARG A 90 -6.28 7.68 8.62
C ARG A 90 -6.70 6.53 9.53
N ASN A 91 -7.96 6.09 9.41
CA ASN A 91 -8.50 4.99 10.20
C ASN A 91 -7.81 3.67 9.82
N LEU A 92 -7.53 3.46 8.54
CA LEU A 92 -6.82 2.29 8.05
C LEU A 92 -5.37 2.23 8.57
N SER A 93 -4.64 3.35 8.55
CA SER A 93 -3.27 3.44 9.09
C SER A 93 -3.25 3.00 10.55
N GLN A 94 -4.14 3.56 11.38
CA GLN A 94 -4.27 3.17 12.79
C GLN A 94 -4.59 1.68 12.97
N LYS A 95 -5.49 1.15 12.15
CA LYS A 95 -5.89 -0.26 12.19
C LYS A 95 -4.74 -1.19 11.81
N VAL A 96 -4.01 -0.86 10.74
CA VAL A 96 -2.85 -1.64 10.27
C VAL A 96 -1.72 -1.61 11.30
N SER A 97 -1.39 -0.44 11.85
CA SER A 97 -0.41 -0.34 12.95
C SER A 97 -0.81 -1.22 14.13
N LYS A 98 -2.11 -1.22 14.51
CA LYS A 98 -2.60 -2.05 15.60
C LYS A 98 -2.46 -3.55 15.31
N VAL A 99 -2.78 -4.00 14.10
CA VAL A 99 -2.63 -5.42 13.71
C VAL A 99 -1.16 -5.86 13.77
N LEU A 100 -0.24 -5.03 13.31
CA LEU A 100 1.21 -5.29 13.41
C LEU A 100 1.69 -5.33 14.85
N GLN A 101 1.25 -4.40 15.70
CA GLN A 101 1.56 -4.37 17.13
C GLN A 101 0.98 -5.58 17.89
N ASP A 102 -0.12 -6.17 17.40
CA ASP A 102 -0.66 -7.44 17.89
C ASP A 102 0.17 -8.66 17.43
N GLY A 103 1.32 -8.44 16.78
CA GLY A 103 2.22 -9.50 16.31
C GLY A 103 1.64 -10.29 15.13
N ARG A 104 0.78 -9.67 14.32
CA ARG A 104 0.12 -10.29 13.17
C ARG A 104 0.50 -9.59 11.87
N LEU A 105 0.62 -10.37 10.80
CA LEU A 105 0.73 -9.84 9.45
C LEU A 105 -0.64 -9.28 9.01
N PRO A 106 -0.76 -7.98 8.69
CA PRO A 106 -2.01 -7.43 8.16
C PRO A 106 -2.23 -7.90 6.72
N VAL A 107 -3.43 -8.43 6.46
CA VAL A 107 -3.98 -8.68 5.13
C VAL A 107 -5.17 -7.76 4.95
N THR A 108 -4.96 -6.69 4.20
CA THR A 108 -6.00 -5.70 3.91
C THR A 108 -6.72 -6.10 2.62
N ILE A 109 -8.04 -6.20 2.69
CA ILE A 109 -8.90 -6.48 1.55
C ILE A 109 -9.57 -5.18 1.17
N GLY A 110 -9.16 -4.63 0.04
CA GLY A 110 -9.59 -3.32 -0.39
C GLY A 110 -10.95 -3.26 -1.05
N GLY A 111 -11.32 -2.01 -1.32
CA GLY A 111 -11.83 -1.61 -2.62
C GLY A 111 -10.70 -0.96 -3.43
N ASP A 112 -10.81 0.31 -3.83
CA ASP A 112 -9.82 0.93 -4.74
C ASP A 112 -8.43 1.18 -4.11
N HIS A 113 -7.40 1.33 -4.97
CA HIS A 113 -5.98 1.43 -4.55
C HIS A 113 -5.62 2.71 -3.77
N SER A 114 -6.53 3.69 -3.64
CA SER A 114 -6.25 4.86 -2.79
C SER A 114 -6.09 4.48 -1.31
N ILE A 115 -6.56 3.30 -0.91
CA ILE A 115 -6.35 2.75 0.44
C ILE A 115 -4.88 2.43 0.74
N GLY A 116 -4.03 2.38 -0.29
CA GLY A 116 -2.60 2.11 -0.16
C GLY A 116 -1.87 3.13 0.69
N VAL A 117 -2.37 4.36 0.73
CA VAL A 117 -1.84 5.40 1.61
C VAL A 117 -1.91 4.94 3.07
N GLY A 118 -3.06 4.41 3.49
CA GLY A 118 -3.30 3.97 4.86
C GLY A 118 -2.58 2.67 5.20
N THR A 119 -2.52 1.70 4.29
CA THR A 119 -1.82 0.43 4.53
C THR A 119 -0.32 0.63 4.70
N VAL A 120 0.29 1.39 3.79
CA VAL A 120 1.74 1.65 3.82
C VAL A 120 2.10 2.55 4.98
N ASP A 121 1.38 3.65 5.22
CA ASP A 121 1.64 4.54 6.36
C ASP A 121 1.50 3.79 7.70
N GLY A 122 0.44 3.00 7.87
CA GLY A 122 0.21 2.22 9.08
C GLY A 122 1.30 1.18 9.34
N HIS A 123 1.85 0.58 8.28
CA HIS A 123 3.00 -0.32 8.41
C HIS A 123 4.26 0.45 8.76
N TYR A 124 4.56 1.52 8.03
CA TYR A 124 5.76 2.34 8.23
C TYR A 124 5.84 2.92 9.65
N ASN A 125 4.70 3.28 10.25
CA ASN A 125 4.60 3.74 11.65
C ASN A 125 5.04 2.69 12.69
N VAL A 126 5.04 1.40 12.34
CA VAL A 126 5.53 0.31 13.21
C VAL A 126 6.92 -0.17 12.79
N ASN A 127 7.22 -0.13 11.49
CA ASN A 127 8.51 -0.57 10.95
C ASN A 127 8.96 0.30 9.78
N GLU A 128 9.87 1.24 10.06
CA GLU A 128 10.41 2.17 9.06
C GLU A 128 11.39 1.54 8.06
N ASP A 129 11.90 0.33 8.37
CA ASP A 129 12.84 -0.43 7.53
C ASP A 129 12.15 -1.31 6.48
N MET A 130 10.82 -1.22 6.36
CA MET A 130 10.04 -1.99 5.38
C MET A 130 10.44 -1.70 3.93
N ILE A 131 10.29 -2.72 3.08
CA ILE A 131 10.29 -2.56 1.62
C ILE A 131 8.88 -2.71 1.07
N LEU A 132 8.56 -1.97 0.00
CA LEU A 132 7.26 -2.00 -0.66
C LEU A 132 7.39 -2.68 -2.03
N ILE A 133 6.58 -3.71 -2.24
CA ILE A 133 6.42 -4.36 -3.54
C ILE A 133 5.02 -4.05 -4.06
N TRP A 134 4.95 -3.22 -5.10
CA TRP A 134 3.71 -2.76 -5.73
C TRP A 134 3.44 -3.59 -6.99
N VAL A 135 2.47 -4.50 -6.91
CA VAL A 135 2.12 -5.40 -8.01
C VAL A 135 0.89 -4.84 -8.73
N ASP A 136 1.11 -4.07 -9.79
CA ASP A 136 0.02 -3.38 -10.50
C ASP A 136 0.39 -3.17 -11.99
N ALA A 137 -0.63 -2.98 -12.83
CA ALA A 137 -0.49 -2.51 -14.20
C ALA A 137 -0.02 -1.05 -14.28
N HIS A 138 -0.35 -0.24 -13.28
CA HIS A 138 -0.09 1.20 -13.18
C HIS A 138 0.94 1.50 -12.11
N ALA A 139 1.54 2.69 -12.16
CA ALA A 139 2.53 3.10 -11.17
C ALA A 139 1.90 3.79 -9.95
N ASP A 140 0.69 4.32 -10.09
CA ASP A 140 -0.06 4.97 -9.01
C ASP A 140 0.74 6.08 -8.29
N ILE A 141 1.56 6.79 -9.07
CA ILE A 141 2.54 7.78 -8.59
C ILE A 141 2.32 9.16 -9.21
N ASN A 142 1.11 9.42 -9.71
CA ASN A 142 0.73 10.77 -10.14
C ASN A 142 0.56 11.71 -8.93
N THR A 143 0.84 12.99 -9.16
CA THR A 143 0.41 14.09 -8.28
C THR A 143 -0.90 14.70 -8.79
N ASN A 144 -1.48 15.61 -8.01
CA ASN A 144 -2.64 16.39 -8.47
C ASN A 144 -2.33 17.28 -9.68
N LYS A 145 -1.05 17.56 -9.98
CA LYS A 145 -0.65 18.33 -11.17
C LYS A 145 -0.42 17.48 -12.41
N THR A 146 -0.17 16.17 -12.24
CA THR A 146 0.20 15.27 -13.34
C THR A 146 -0.92 14.31 -13.74
N SER A 147 -1.86 14.02 -12.83
CA SER A 147 -2.98 13.13 -13.11
C SER A 147 -3.90 13.70 -14.19
N GLY A 148 -4.21 12.90 -15.20
CA GLY A 148 -5.22 13.24 -16.22
C GLY A 148 -6.67 12.97 -15.79
N SER A 149 -6.89 12.27 -14.67
CA SER A 149 -8.22 11.77 -14.28
C SER A 149 -8.82 12.44 -13.05
N GLY A 150 -7.97 12.96 -12.16
CA GLY A 150 -8.33 13.48 -10.84
C GLY A 150 -8.73 12.40 -9.82
N SER A 151 -8.61 11.13 -10.19
CA SER A 151 -8.89 9.99 -9.32
C SER A 151 -7.70 9.70 -8.41
N VAL A 152 -7.90 9.76 -7.10
CA VAL A 152 -6.82 9.62 -6.09
C VAL A 152 -6.23 8.20 -6.04
N HIS A 153 -6.94 7.18 -6.55
CA HIS A 153 -6.39 5.81 -6.62
C HIS A 153 -5.14 5.67 -7.50
N GLY A 154 -4.87 6.63 -8.40
CA GLY A 154 -3.63 6.69 -9.19
C GLY A 154 -2.55 7.59 -8.59
N MET A 155 -2.72 8.04 -7.34
CA MET A 155 -1.80 8.90 -6.61
C MET A 155 -1.20 8.33 -5.30
N PRO A 156 -1.56 7.13 -4.77
CA PRO A 156 -1.18 6.73 -3.43
C PRO A 156 0.34 6.71 -3.21
N VAL A 157 1.14 6.21 -4.17
CA VAL A 157 2.60 6.16 -4.01
C VAL A 157 3.18 7.56 -3.88
N ALA A 158 2.69 8.52 -4.66
CA ALA A 158 3.18 9.88 -4.61
C ALA A 158 2.87 10.58 -3.27
N LEU A 159 1.77 10.21 -2.60
CA LEU A 159 1.43 10.69 -1.26
C LEU A 159 2.31 10.07 -0.17
N LEU A 160 2.96 8.94 -0.44
CA LEU A 160 3.79 8.21 0.53
C LEU A 160 5.27 8.58 0.45
N VAL A 161 5.78 8.84 -0.76
CA VAL A 161 7.23 8.99 -0.99
C VAL A 161 7.75 10.39 -0.65
N LYS A 162 8.82 10.45 0.15
CA LYS A 162 9.45 11.72 0.53
C LYS A 162 10.03 12.50 -0.65
N GLU A 163 10.47 11.80 -1.70
CA GLU A 163 11.07 12.41 -2.89
C GLU A 163 10.06 13.23 -3.71
N LEU A 164 8.75 13.06 -3.47
CA LEU A 164 7.69 13.84 -4.08
C LEU A 164 7.00 14.83 -3.13
N SER A 165 7.45 14.93 -1.87
CA SER A 165 6.83 15.80 -0.86
C SER A 165 6.73 17.28 -1.29
N ASP A 166 7.76 17.81 -1.95
CA ASP A 166 7.80 19.21 -2.43
C ASP A 166 6.83 19.50 -3.59
N TYR A 167 6.24 18.48 -4.23
CA TYR A 167 5.34 18.67 -5.36
C TYR A 167 3.87 18.81 -4.94
N TRP A 168 3.56 18.53 -3.67
CA TRP A 168 2.22 18.62 -3.12
C TRP A 168 1.92 20.04 -2.63
N PRO A 169 0.73 20.60 -2.96
CA PRO A 169 0.21 21.73 -2.20
C PRO A 169 -0.08 21.28 -0.75
N TYR A 170 -0.40 22.24 0.13
CA TYR A 170 -1.06 21.89 1.38
C TYR A 170 -2.31 21.06 1.08
N LEU A 171 -2.38 19.84 1.62
CA LEU A 171 -3.50 18.92 1.44
C LEU A 171 -4.38 18.98 2.70
N PRO A 172 -5.55 19.65 2.65
CA PRO A 172 -6.45 19.71 3.80
C PRO A 172 -6.88 18.30 4.19
N THR A 173 -7.06 18.09 5.50
CA THR A 173 -7.44 16.81 6.14
C THR A 173 -6.35 15.73 6.14
N MET A 174 -5.22 15.91 5.46
CA MET A 174 -4.11 14.94 5.41
C MET A 174 -3.04 15.22 6.47
N ASP A 175 -3.28 16.11 7.44
CA ASP A 175 -2.30 16.52 8.46
C ASP A 175 -1.78 15.37 9.34
N TRP A 176 -2.47 14.23 9.32
CA TRP A 176 -2.10 13.01 10.03
C TRP A 176 -0.97 12.22 9.34
N GLN A 177 -0.71 12.48 8.05
CA GLN A 177 0.25 11.74 7.23
C GLN A 177 1.37 12.67 6.77
N VAL A 178 2.60 12.16 6.83
CA VAL A 178 3.80 12.86 6.35
C VAL A 178 4.56 11.93 5.40
N PRO A 179 4.87 12.32 4.14
CA PRO A 179 5.60 11.48 3.21
C PRO A 179 7.04 11.22 3.69
N LYS A 180 7.28 10.04 4.26
CA LYS A 180 8.59 9.63 4.83
C LYS A 180 9.21 8.44 4.12
N PHE A 181 8.39 7.62 3.47
CA PHE A 181 8.85 6.43 2.77
C PHE A 181 9.79 6.83 1.63
N SER A 182 10.92 6.15 1.46
CA SER A 182 11.84 6.45 0.35
C SER A 182 11.46 5.62 -0.86
N ILE A 183 11.33 6.28 -2.01
CA ILE A 183 11.09 5.60 -3.30
C ILE A 183 12.17 4.55 -3.64
N LYS A 184 13.35 4.63 -3.03
CA LYS A 184 14.41 3.62 -3.18
C LYS A 184 14.08 2.27 -2.56
N ASN A 185 13.10 2.22 -1.66
CA ASN A 185 12.61 0.99 -1.04
C ASN A 185 11.38 0.41 -1.77
N LEU A 186 11.01 0.97 -2.94
CA LEU A 186 9.86 0.58 -3.76
C LEU A 186 10.29 -0.23 -4.97
N GLY A 187 9.70 -1.42 -5.13
CA GLY A 187 9.78 -2.22 -6.36
C GLY A 187 8.42 -2.40 -7.01
N TYR A 188 8.34 -2.21 -8.33
CA TYR A 188 7.13 -2.48 -9.11
C TYR A 188 7.19 -3.83 -9.83
N ILE A 189 6.06 -4.52 -9.91
CA ILE A 189 5.89 -5.74 -10.72
C ILE A 189 4.60 -5.61 -11.54
N GLY A 190 4.67 -5.81 -12.86
CA GLY A 190 3.48 -5.88 -13.72
C GLY A 190 3.13 -4.60 -14.48
N LEU A 191 3.94 -3.54 -14.36
CA LEU A 191 3.74 -2.27 -15.06
C LEU A 191 3.59 -2.47 -16.57
N ARG A 192 2.48 -1.96 -17.11
CA ARG A 192 2.18 -1.99 -18.55
C ARG A 192 1.32 -0.82 -19.04
N SER A 193 0.80 0.00 -18.12
CA SER A 193 0.00 1.19 -18.40
C SER A 193 0.46 2.32 -17.48
N VAL A 194 1.48 3.06 -17.91
CA VAL A 194 2.16 4.08 -17.10
C VAL A 194 2.06 5.42 -17.82
N ASP A 195 1.59 6.46 -17.13
CA ASP A 195 1.47 7.80 -17.68
C ASP A 195 2.85 8.42 -17.94
N HIS A 196 2.90 9.42 -18.84
CA HIS A 196 4.16 10.06 -19.20
C HIS A 196 4.92 10.61 -17.98
N TYR A 197 4.24 11.32 -17.08
CA TYR A 197 4.87 11.89 -15.88
C TYR A 197 5.26 10.83 -14.85
N GLU A 198 4.48 9.77 -14.69
CA GLU A 198 4.84 8.64 -13.83
C GLU A 198 6.13 7.98 -14.31
N ARG A 199 6.26 7.79 -15.62
CA ARG A 199 7.48 7.25 -16.22
C ARG A 199 8.70 8.13 -15.95
N LEU A 200 8.57 9.46 -16.05
CA LEU A 200 9.65 10.38 -15.71
C LEU A 200 10.08 10.28 -14.24
N VAL A 201 9.12 10.11 -13.31
CA VAL A 201 9.42 9.90 -11.89
C VAL A 201 10.17 8.58 -11.69
N ILE A 202 9.70 7.49 -12.31
CA ILE A 202 10.36 6.18 -12.24
C ILE A 202 11.78 6.26 -12.81
N GLU A 203 11.98 6.85 -13.98
CA GLU A 203 13.31 6.97 -14.60
C GLU A 203 14.27 7.84 -13.76
N LYS A 204 13.75 8.89 -13.12
CA LYS A 204 14.54 9.78 -12.27
C LYS A 204 15.02 9.11 -10.98
N TYR A 205 14.19 8.27 -10.37
CA TYR A 205 14.42 7.81 -8.99
C TYR A 205 14.56 6.29 -8.84
N ASN A 206 14.13 5.50 -9.82
CA ASN A 206 14.00 4.06 -9.69
C ASN A 206 14.71 3.33 -10.85
N SER A 207 15.95 2.88 -10.59
CA SER A 207 16.66 1.99 -11.50
C SER A 207 16.16 0.56 -11.29
N ILE A 208 15.13 0.19 -12.04
CA ILE A 208 14.48 -1.14 -12.01
C ILE A 208 15.50 -2.20 -12.44
N ASN A 209 16.22 -2.81 -11.49
CA ASN A 209 16.97 -4.05 -11.72
C ASN A 209 16.92 -4.95 -10.47
N HIS A 210 16.38 -6.17 -10.66
CA HIS A 210 16.29 -7.28 -9.70
C HIS A 210 15.86 -6.89 -8.27
N ILE A 211 14.58 -6.55 -8.14
CA ILE A 211 13.96 -5.89 -6.99
C ILE A 211 14.31 -6.52 -5.63
N LEU A 212 14.09 -7.83 -5.42
CA LEU A 212 14.24 -8.37 -4.06
C LEU A 212 15.70 -8.54 -3.61
N HIS A 213 16.60 -9.00 -4.47
CA HIS A 213 18.02 -9.16 -4.11
C HIS A 213 18.74 -7.80 -4.00
N THR A 214 18.26 -6.78 -4.72
CA THR A 214 18.78 -5.41 -4.60
C THR A 214 18.25 -4.70 -3.35
N LEU A 215 16.95 -4.84 -3.04
CA LEU A 215 16.31 -4.15 -1.93
C LEU A 215 16.57 -4.78 -0.56
N ASP A 216 16.71 -6.11 -0.52
CA ASP A 216 16.95 -6.89 0.69
C ASP A 216 17.84 -8.12 0.40
N PRO A 217 19.16 -7.91 0.18
CA PRO A 217 20.09 -8.99 -0.18
C PRO A 217 20.19 -10.08 0.91
N ASP A 218 19.92 -9.72 2.17
CA ASP A 218 20.00 -10.62 3.31
C ASP A 218 18.66 -11.27 3.69
N LYS A 219 17.55 -10.88 3.04
CA LYS A 219 16.18 -11.38 3.29
C LYS A 219 15.73 -11.20 4.74
N LYS A 220 16.02 -10.03 5.33
CA LYS A 220 15.72 -9.72 6.74
C LYS A 220 14.70 -8.60 6.92
N LYS A 221 14.37 -7.86 5.87
CA LYS A 221 13.46 -6.72 5.96
C LYS A 221 12.00 -7.19 5.89
N PRO A 222 11.08 -6.57 6.64
CA PRO A 222 9.67 -6.77 6.43
C PRO A 222 9.28 -6.34 5.02
N ILE A 223 8.47 -7.17 4.36
CA ILE A 223 7.97 -6.89 3.02
C ILE A 223 6.49 -6.56 3.11
N HIS A 224 6.10 -5.39 2.61
CA HIS A 224 4.71 -5.06 2.33
C HIS A 224 4.42 -5.35 0.86
N TYR A 225 3.40 -6.16 0.62
CA TYR A 225 2.91 -6.43 -0.72
C TYR A 225 1.58 -5.71 -0.90
N GLU A 226 1.48 -4.97 -1.99
CA GLU A 226 0.23 -4.38 -2.42
C GLU A 226 -0.16 -4.92 -3.80
N VAL A 227 -1.41 -5.37 -3.91
CA VAL A 227 -1.97 -6.01 -5.09
C VAL A 227 -3.41 -5.56 -5.21
N VAL A 228 -3.79 -5.02 -6.38
CA VAL A 228 -5.17 -4.63 -6.72
C VAL A 228 -5.52 -5.16 -8.11
#